data_AF-A0A662UCE5-F1
#
_entry.id   AF-A0A662UCE5-F1
#
_cell.length_a   1.000
_cell.length_b   1.000
_cell.length_c   1.000
_cell.angle_alpha   90.00
_cell.angle_beta   90.00
_cell.angle_gamma   90.00
#
_symmetry.space_group_name_H-M   'P 1'
#
loop_
_entity.id
_entity.type
_entity.pdbx_description
1 polymer ?
#
loop_
_entity_poly.entity_id
_entity_poly.type
_entity_poly.pdbx_seq_one_letter_code
_entity_poly.pdbx_strand_id
1 'polypeptide(L)'
;MGGFFKSLKESLKSMFKTPKLNFVRIIFENYTDAEIRVVIKGSMFETIEKSSPLRRPIILYPETYKVITLIKEEFDEWIRYIFVEVSCLTPPSKGKLDIYVFKEETEEKIPLVKSLEVRDTETHTPKTDPDKMFVQPFQQL
;
A
#
# COMPACT_ATOMS: atom_id res chain seq x y z
N MET A 1 -30.01 -0.73 -45.79
CA MET A 1 -28.57 -0.49 -45.51
C MET A 1 -28.34 -0.04 -44.05
N GLY A 2 -28.74 -0.83 -43.05
CA GLY A 2 -28.67 -0.42 -41.63
C GLY A 2 -27.84 -1.31 -40.69
N GLY A 3 -27.44 -2.51 -41.15
CA GLY A 3 -26.76 -3.51 -40.29
C GLY A 3 -25.26 -3.26 -40.09
N PHE A 4 -24.57 -2.71 -41.09
CA PHE A 4 -23.11 -2.52 -41.07
C PHE A 4 -22.66 -1.49 -40.03
N PHE A 5 -23.33 -0.34 -39.96
CA PHE A 5 -23.03 0.72 -38.98
C PHE A 5 -23.36 0.31 -37.54
N LYS A 6 -24.36 -0.55 -37.34
CA LYS A 6 -24.72 -1.07 -36.01
C LYS A 6 -23.65 -2.04 -35.49
N SER A 7 -23.20 -2.95 -36.35
CA SER A 7 -22.10 -3.90 -36.07
C SER A 7 -20.77 -3.17 -35.78
N LEU A 8 -20.43 -2.15 -36.58
CA LEU A 8 -19.21 -1.36 -36.36
C LEU A 8 -19.26 -0.60 -35.03
N LYS A 9 -20.41 -0.02 -34.67
CA LYS A 9 -20.59 0.72 -33.42
C LYS A 9 -20.52 -0.19 -32.19
N GLU A 10 -21.07 -1.40 -32.25
CA GLU A 10 -20.96 -2.40 -31.18
C GLU A 10 -19.53 -2.93 -31.03
N SER A 11 -18.84 -3.19 -32.16
CA SER A 11 -17.44 -3.61 -32.18
C SER A 11 -16.50 -2.53 -31.60
N LEU A 12 -16.69 -1.26 -31.97
CA LEU A 12 -15.96 -0.13 -31.38
C LEU A 12 -16.26 0.03 -29.88
N LYS A 13 -17.51 -0.13 -29.44
CA LYS A 13 -17.86 -0.11 -28.01
C LYS A 13 -17.15 -1.19 -27.21
N SER A 14 -16.91 -2.35 -27.83
CA SER A 14 -16.17 -3.45 -27.21
C SER A 14 -14.65 -3.20 -27.15
N MET A 15 -14.10 -2.48 -28.13
CA MET A 15 -12.70 -2.07 -28.19
C MET A 15 -12.36 -0.92 -27.23
N PHE A 16 -13.33 -0.06 -26.89
CA PHE A 16 -13.19 1.00 -25.89
C PHE A 16 -13.70 0.61 -24.50
N LYS A 17 -13.72 -0.69 -24.15
CA LYS A 17 -13.83 -1.07 -22.75
C LYS A 17 -12.60 -0.51 -22.04
N THR A 18 -12.79 0.53 -21.23
CA THR A 18 -11.75 1.08 -20.38
C THR A 18 -11.14 -0.08 -19.60
N PRO A 19 -9.82 -0.32 -19.69
CA PRO A 19 -9.19 -1.37 -18.91
C PRO A 19 -9.54 -1.12 -17.43
N LYS A 20 -10.08 -2.14 -16.75
CA LYS A 20 -10.34 -2.05 -15.32
C LYS A 20 -8.97 -2.02 -14.64
N LEU A 21 -8.52 -0.82 -14.27
CA LEU A 21 -7.31 -0.64 -13.49
C LEU A 21 -7.57 -1.16 -12.08
N ASN A 22 -6.71 -2.08 -11.61
CA ASN A 22 -6.78 -2.59 -10.26
C ASN A 22 -5.85 -1.74 -9.40
N PHE A 23 -6.41 -0.99 -8.47
CA PHE A 23 -5.64 -0.13 -7.60
C PHE A 23 -5.85 -0.49 -6.13
N VAL A 24 -4.81 -0.24 -5.34
CA VAL A 24 -4.80 -0.46 -3.90
C VAL A 24 -4.56 0.89 -3.24
N ARG A 25 -5.44 1.28 -2.33
CA ARG A 25 -5.25 2.49 -1.52
C ARG A 25 -4.54 2.11 -0.23
N ILE A 26 -3.50 2.86 0.11
CA ILE A 26 -2.82 2.73 1.39
C ILE A 26 -3.03 4.02 2.16
N ILE A 27 -3.55 3.86 3.38
CA ILE A 27 -3.86 4.93 4.32
C ILE A 27 -2.78 4.94 5.39
N PHE A 28 -2.22 6.12 5.66
CA PHE A 28 -1.22 6.37 6.68
C PHE A 28 -1.79 7.35 7.68
N GLU A 29 -1.72 6.96 8.95
CA GLU A 29 -2.18 7.75 10.08
C GLU A 29 -1.01 7.85 11.07
N ASN A 30 -0.30 8.98 11.03
CA ASN A 30 0.77 9.27 11.97
C ASN A 30 0.19 10.09 13.13
N TYR A 31 -0.03 9.46 14.28
CA TYR A 31 -0.45 10.14 15.51
C TYR A 31 0.73 10.50 16.41
N THR A 32 1.96 10.33 15.93
CA THR A 32 3.17 10.69 16.68
C THR A 32 3.47 12.18 16.59
N ASP A 33 4.31 12.64 17.51
CA ASP A 33 4.84 14.01 17.54
C ASP A 33 6.14 14.18 16.74
N ALA A 34 6.55 13.17 15.97
CA ALA A 34 7.76 13.20 15.15
C ALA A 34 7.49 12.82 13.68
N GLU A 35 8.50 13.11 12.85
CA GLU A 35 8.52 12.69 11.46
C GLU A 35 8.82 11.19 11.35
N ILE A 36 7.99 10.48 10.61
CA ILE A 36 8.13 9.06 10.34
C ILE A 36 8.41 8.84 8.85
N ARG A 37 9.44 8.06 8.56
CA ARG A 37 9.78 7.58 7.22
C ARG A 37 9.21 6.18 7.03
N VAL A 38 8.43 6.02 5.96
CA VAL A 38 7.83 4.74 5.60
C VAL A 38 8.29 4.30 4.22
N VAL A 39 8.78 3.07 4.11
CA VAL A 39 9.13 2.44 2.82
C VAL A 39 8.15 1.31 2.56
N ILE A 40 7.40 1.41 1.48
CA ILE A 40 6.48 0.36 1.05
C ILE A 40 7.24 -0.64 0.20
N LYS A 41 7.18 -1.91 0.58
CA LYS A 41 7.93 -2.97 -0.09
C LYS A 41 6.98 -4.07 -0.54
N GLY A 42 7.31 -4.63 -1.70
CA GLY A 42 6.64 -5.82 -2.23
C GLY A 42 7.61 -6.99 -2.30
N SER A 43 7.05 -8.19 -2.20
CA SER A 43 7.79 -9.43 -2.43
C SER A 43 6.93 -10.44 -3.20
N MET A 44 7.59 -11.36 -3.89
CA MET A 44 6.94 -12.51 -4.51
C MET A 44 6.59 -13.59 -3.48
N PHE A 45 7.29 -13.61 -2.34
CA PHE A 45 7.13 -14.60 -1.28
C PHE A 45 6.65 -13.92 0.00
N GLU A 46 6.08 -14.69 0.93
CA GLU A 46 5.66 -14.19 2.24
C GLU A 46 6.89 -14.00 3.17
N THR A 47 7.85 -13.18 2.74
CA THR A 47 9.08 -12.89 3.49
C THR A 47 9.59 -11.49 3.15
N ILE A 48 10.28 -10.88 4.11
CA ILE A 48 10.89 -9.56 3.96
C ILE A 48 12.26 -9.59 3.25
N GLU A 49 12.93 -10.75 3.20
CA GLU A 49 14.34 -10.86 2.77
C GLU A 49 14.54 -10.69 1.25
N LYS A 50 13.53 -11.04 0.46
CA LYS A 50 13.53 -10.92 -1.00
C LYS A 50 12.48 -9.90 -1.45
N SER A 51 12.55 -8.72 -0.84
CA SER A 51 11.62 -7.64 -1.08
C SER A 51 12.31 -6.46 -1.75
N SER A 52 11.54 -5.70 -2.52
CA SER A 52 12.00 -4.48 -3.18
C SER A 52 11.07 -3.32 -2.84
N PRO A 53 11.59 -2.09 -2.68
CA PRO A 53 10.76 -0.91 -2.55
C PRO A 53 9.87 -0.74 -3.78
N LEU A 54 8.58 -0.47 -3.55
CA LEU A 54 7.64 -0.21 -4.64
C LEU A 54 7.70 1.24 -5.10
N ARG A 55 8.11 2.12 -4.21
CA ARG A 55 8.25 3.55 -4.44
C ARG A 55 9.36 4.14 -3.58
N ARG A 56 9.63 5.42 -3.82
CA ARG A 56 10.45 6.22 -2.92
C ARG A 56 9.84 6.24 -1.50
N PRO A 57 10.68 6.35 -0.46
CA PRO A 57 10.22 6.53 0.91
C PRO A 57 9.23 7.68 1.04
N ILE A 58 8.21 7.47 1.86
CA ILE A 58 7.19 8.47 2.18
C ILE A 58 7.54 9.06 3.52
N ILE A 59 7.60 10.39 3.56
CA ILE A 59 7.74 11.14 4.80
C ILE A 59 6.35 11.51 5.30
N LEU A 60 6.06 11.12 6.54
CA LEU A 60 4.85 11.46 7.28
C LEU A 60 5.25 12.45 8.38
N TYR A 61 4.77 13.68 8.26
CA TYR A 61 4.94 14.67 9.30
C TYR A 61 4.10 14.31 10.54
N PRO A 62 4.39 14.93 11.71
CA PRO A 62 3.59 14.74 12.92
C PRO A 62 2.10 14.94 12.66
N GLU A 63 1.25 14.18 13.37
CA GLU A 63 -0.22 14.31 13.37
C GLU A 63 -0.86 14.36 11.96
N THR A 64 -0.28 13.63 11.00
CA THR A 64 -0.68 13.69 9.59
C THR A 64 -1.45 12.45 9.14
N TYR A 65 -2.50 12.71 8.36
CA TYR A 65 -3.22 11.72 7.56
C TYR A 65 -2.79 11.81 6.10
N LYS A 66 -2.52 10.67 5.47
CA LYS A 66 -2.17 10.60 4.04
C LYS A 66 -2.77 9.37 3.39
N VAL A 67 -3.23 9.51 2.15
CA VAL A 67 -3.64 8.38 1.32
C VAL A 67 -2.80 8.38 0.06
N ILE A 68 -2.38 7.20 -0.36
CA ILE A 68 -1.75 6.99 -1.65
C ILE A 68 -2.45 5.85 -2.38
N THR A 69 -2.38 5.90 -3.70
CA THR A 69 -2.86 4.82 -4.57
C THR A 69 -1.65 4.11 -5.17
N LEU A 70 -1.66 2.79 -5.17
CA LEU A 70 -0.77 1.93 -5.97
C LEU A 70 -1.59 1.35 -7.11
N ILE A 71 -1.06 1.38 -8.33
CA ILE A 71 -1.66 0.72 -9.48
C ILE A 71 -1.00 -0.65 -9.59
N LYS A 72 -1.77 -1.75 -9.52
CA LYS A 72 -1.19 -3.10 -9.48
C LYS A 72 -0.41 -3.43 -10.75
N GLU A 73 -0.90 -2.91 -11.88
CA GLU A 73 -0.31 -3.10 -13.20
C GLU A 73 1.08 -2.46 -13.34
N GLU A 74 1.48 -1.52 -12.48
CA GLU A 74 2.85 -0.96 -12.46
C GLU A 74 3.91 -1.95 -11.99
N PHE A 75 3.48 -3.10 -11.46
CA PHE A 75 4.37 -4.07 -10.82
C PHE A 75 4.31 -5.46 -11.44
N ASP A 76 3.90 -5.57 -12.71
CA ASP A 76 4.04 -6.75 -13.58
C ASP A 76 3.75 -8.12 -12.92
N GLU A 77 2.76 -8.17 -12.03
CA GLU A 77 2.33 -9.37 -11.27
C GLU A 77 3.40 -10.06 -10.38
N TRP A 78 4.63 -9.56 -10.32
CA TRP A 78 5.69 -10.18 -9.50
C TRP A 78 5.46 -9.98 -8.01
N ILE A 79 4.70 -8.94 -7.63
CA ILE A 79 4.31 -8.69 -6.24
C ILE A 79 3.13 -9.57 -5.85
N ARG A 80 3.35 -10.44 -4.88
CA ARG A 80 2.30 -11.25 -4.25
C ARG A 80 2.02 -10.81 -2.83
N TYR A 81 2.98 -10.16 -2.18
CA TYR A 81 2.89 -9.71 -0.80
C TYR A 81 3.36 -8.27 -0.68
N ILE A 82 2.73 -7.52 0.22
CA ILE A 82 3.06 -6.14 0.54
C ILE A 82 3.26 -5.97 2.04
N PHE A 83 4.23 -5.16 2.42
CA PHE A 83 4.45 -4.72 3.79
C PHE A 83 5.14 -3.36 3.78
N VAL A 84 5.42 -2.82 4.97
CA VAL A 84 6.17 -1.59 5.11
C VAL A 84 7.34 -1.75 6.06
N GLU A 85 8.36 -0.93 5.85
CA GLU A 85 9.41 -0.65 6.83
C GLU A 85 9.20 0.76 7.36
N VAL A 86 9.39 0.95 8.66
CA VAL A 86 9.14 2.20 9.36
C VAL A 86 10.42 2.61 10.08
N SER A 87 10.83 3.86 9.95
CA SER A 87 11.93 4.41 10.73
C SER A 87 11.71 5.89 11.02
N CYS A 88 12.50 6.46 11.92
CA CYS A 88 12.49 7.88 12.21
C CYS A 88 13.92 8.40 12.39
N LEU A 89 14.11 9.71 12.18
CA LEU A 89 15.38 10.37 12.48
C LEU A 89 15.47 10.82 13.94
N THR A 90 14.33 11.07 14.57
CA THR A 90 14.22 11.48 15.96
C THR A 90 13.10 10.66 16.59
N PRO A 91 13.36 9.89 17.66
CA PRO A 91 12.34 9.08 18.31
C PRO A 91 11.17 9.95 18.78
N PRO A 92 9.93 9.60 18.41
CA PRO A 92 8.76 10.25 18.99
C PRO A 92 8.74 10.14 20.52
N SER A 93 8.20 11.16 21.18
CA SER A 93 7.97 11.12 22.62
C SER A 93 6.61 10.52 22.97
N LYS A 94 5.67 10.52 22.02
CA LYS A 94 4.31 10.01 22.19
C LYS A 94 3.66 9.61 20.87
N GLY A 95 2.51 8.96 20.99
CA GLY A 95 1.64 8.62 19.87
C GLY A 95 1.98 7.28 19.25
N LYS A 96 1.35 7.03 18.09
CA LYS A 96 1.43 5.74 17.40
C LYS A 96 1.29 5.91 15.90
N LEU A 97 1.76 4.91 15.17
CA LEU A 97 1.60 4.81 13.74
C LEU A 97 0.61 3.70 13.40
N ASP A 98 -0.35 4.03 12.55
CA ASP A 98 -1.32 3.10 11.99
C ASP A 98 -1.25 3.20 10.45
N ILE A 99 -1.11 2.06 9.76
CA ILE A 99 -1.04 1.99 8.29
C ILE A 99 -1.92 0.84 7.80
N TYR A 100 -2.80 1.14 6.87
CA TYR A 100 -3.79 0.19 6.37
C TYR A 100 -3.80 0.16 4.85
N VAL A 101 -4.03 -1.02 4.30
CA VAL A 101 -4.59 -1.16 2.96
C VAL A 101 -6.11 -1.02 3.04
N PHE A 102 -6.67 -0.21 2.18
CA PHE A 102 -8.12 -0.07 2.02
C PHE A 102 -8.59 -0.81 0.77
N LYS A 103 -9.43 -1.82 0.98
CA LYS A 103 -10.05 -2.61 -0.08
C LYS A 103 -11.41 -2.00 -0.42
N GLU A 104 -11.53 -1.39 -1.60
CA GLU A 104 -12.75 -0.68 -1.98
C GLU A 104 -13.97 -1.59 -2.09
N GLU A 105 -13.78 -2.82 -2.58
CA GLU A 105 -14.88 -3.77 -2.82
C GLU A 105 -15.60 -4.19 -1.54
N THR A 106 -14.89 -4.23 -0.40
CA THR A 106 -15.41 -4.67 0.90
C THR A 106 -15.41 -3.57 1.95
N GLU A 107 -14.94 -2.37 1.61
CA GLU A 107 -14.68 -1.25 2.52
C GLU A 107 -13.79 -1.62 3.73
N GLU A 108 -12.98 -2.66 3.59
CA GLU A 108 -12.18 -3.20 4.68
C GLU A 108 -10.85 -2.47 4.83
N LYS A 109 -10.45 -2.19 6.08
CA LYS A 109 -9.12 -1.71 6.45
C LYS A 109 -8.26 -2.87 6.94
N ILE A 110 -7.34 -3.32 6.08
CA ILE A 110 -6.43 -4.43 6.38
C ILE A 110 -5.11 -3.83 6.88
N PRO A 111 -4.66 -4.12 8.12
CA PRO A 111 -3.49 -3.48 8.69
C PRO A 111 -2.18 -3.97 8.05
N LEU A 112 -1.32 -3.02 7.69
CA LEU A 112 0.13 -3.24 7.49
C LEU A 112 0.90 -2.89 8.76
N VAL A 113 0.43 -1.88 9.49
CA VAL A 113 0.93 -1.47 10.81
C VAL A 113 -0.26 -1.17 11.70
N LYS A 114 -0.28 -1.77 12.89
CA LYS A 114 -1.36 -1.61 13.87
C LYS A 114 -0.80 -1.09 15.19
N SER A 115 -0.91 0.21 15.37
CA SER A 115 -0.63 0.93 16.61
C SER A 115 0.78 0.62 17.10
N LEU A 116 1.73 0.85 16.18
CA LEU A 116 3.16 0.75 16.43
C LEU A 116 3.61 2.01 17.16
N GLU A 117 4.28 1.83 18.29
CA GLU A 117 4.92 2.90 19.03
C GLU A 117 6.41 2.89 18.66
N VAL A 118 6.82 3.84 17.80
CA VAL A 118 8.23 3.99 17.43
C VAL A 118 8.93 4.71 18.59
N ARG A 119 9.92 4.05 19.20
CA ARG A 119 10.60 4.54 20.42
C ARG A 119 12.11 4.74 20.25
N ASP A 120 12.63 4.41 19.08
CA ASP A 120 14.04 4.52 18.72
C ASP A 120 14.18 4.88 17.23
N THR A 121 15.42 4.99 16.75
CA THR A 121 15.75 5.32 15.36
C THR A 121 16.04 4.08 14.50
N GLU A 122 15.82 2.88 15.02
CA GLU A 122 16.01 1.65 14.26
C GLU A 122 14.90 1.50 13.19
N THR A 123 15.10 0.56 12.28
CA THR A 123 14.09 0.24 11.27
C THR A 123 13.18 -0.86 11.80
N HIS A 124 11.93 -0.51 12.02
CA HIS A 124 10.86 -1.42 12.38
C HIS A 124 10.32 -2.14 11.14
N THR A 125 10.12 -3.45 11.29
CA THR A 125 9.70 -4.38 10.24
C THR A 125 8.79 -5.46 10.83
N PRO A 126 8.07 -6.24 10.01
CA PRO A 126 7.36 -7.43 10.48
C PRO A 126 8.22 -8.47 11.23
N LYS A 127 9.56 -8.43 11.08
CA LYS A 127 10.47 -9.34 11.79
C LYS A 127 10.85 -8.82 13.18
N THR A 128 11.04 -7.51 13.31
CA THR A 128 11.40 -6.86 14.59
C THR A 128 10.17 -6.59 15.46
N ASP A 129 9.02 -6.32 14.82
CA ASP A 129 7.76 -5.94 15.47
C ASP A 129 6.57 -6.82 14.98
N PRO A 130 6.65 -8.16 15.10
CA PRO A 130 5.70 -9.10 14.47
C PRO A 130 4.25 -8.98 14.96
N ASP A 131 4.04 -8.48 16.19
CA ASP A 131 2.69 -8.28 16.75
C ASP A 131 1.99 -7.03 16.23
N LYS A 132 2.73 -6.15 15.54
CA LYS A 132 2.31 -4.81 15.16
C LYS A 132 2.43 -4.56 13.67
N MET A 133 3.30 -5.28 12.97
CA MET A 133 3.59 -5.09 11.55
C MET A 133 3.35 -6.39 10.78
N PHE A 134 2.62 -6.29 9.68
CA PHE A 134 2.09 -7.46 8.97
C PHE A 134 2.50 -7.46 7.50
N VAL A 135 2.75 -8.67 7.00
CA VAL A 135 2.86 -8.95 5.56
C VAL A 135 1.48 -9.34 5.07
N GLN A 136 1.00 -8.69 4.01
CA GLN A 136 -0.35 -8.92 3.48
C GLN A 136 -0.31 -9.39 2.02
N PRO A 137 -1.20 -10.31 1.60
CA PRO A 137 -1.25 -10.83 0.23
C PRO A 137 -1.77 -9.78 -0.76
N PHE A 138 -0.90 -9.15 -1.53
CA PHE A 138 -1.21 -8.03 -2.44
C PHE A 138 -2.24 -8.36 -3.54
N GLN A 139 -2.27 -9.61 -4.02
CA GLN A 139 -3.22 -10.02 -5.06
C GLN A 139 -4.66 -10.10 -4.54
N GLN A 140 -4.86 -10.33 -3.25
CA GLN A 140 -6.18 -10.48 -2.61
C GLN A 140 -6.77 -9.16 -2.07
N LEU A 141 -5.96 -8.10 -2.06
CA LEU A 141 -6.32 -6.74 -1.63
C LEU A 141 -7.03 -5.97 -2.74
#